data_AF-A0A662QB26-F1
#
_entry.id   AF-A0A662QB26-F1
#
_cell.length_a   1.000
_cell.length_b   1.000
_cell.length_c   1.000
_cell.angle_alpha   90.00
_cell.angle_beta   90.00
_cell.angle_gamma   90.00
#
_symmetry.space_group_name_H-M   'P 1'
#
loop_
_entity.id
_entity.type
_entity.pdbx_description
1 polymer ?
#
loop_
_entity_poly.entity_id
_entity_poly.type
_entity_poly.pdbx_seq_one_letter_code
_entity_poly.pdbx_strand_id
1 'polypeptide(L)'
;ILILPSIKFVPRFLRNSDESENTVIAVPTERTPAPFISFFREHAEEFPSEWRIWVVDTERKAVNPFLGREEDEEIERNFENPMQARKALSVWMRKAF
;
A
#
# COMPACT_ATOMS: atom_id res chain seq x y z
N ILE A 1 11.71 -18.71 4.38
CA ILE A 1 11.62 -17.35 4.95
C ILE A 1 10.89 -16.50 3.92
N LEU A 2 9.76 -15.90 4.30
CA LEU A 2 9.07 -14.93 3.46
C LEU A 2 9.74 -13.56 3.69
N ILE A 3 10.18 -12.89 2.63
CA ILE A 3 10.78 -11.55 2.72
C ILE A 3 9.86 -10.59 1.99
N LEU A 4 9.30 -9.63 2.74
CA LEU A 4 8.48 -8.57 2.18
C LEU A 4 9.37 -7.38 1.78
N PRO A 5 9.17 -6.78 0.60
CA PRO A 5 9.87 -5.55 0.25
C PRO A 5 9.42 -4.41 1.15
N SER A 6 10.34 -3.51 1.55
CA SER A 6 9.95 -2.21 2.12
C SER A 6 9.25 -1.36 1.05
N ILE A 7 8.38 -0.44 1.49
CA ILE A 7 7.70 0.53 0.62
C ILE A 7 8.67 1.28 -0.30
N LYS A 8 9.91 1.52 0.14
CA LYS A 8 10.97 2.19 -0.67
C LYS A 8 11.39 1.40 -1.91
N PHE A 9 11.18 0.09 -1.91
CA PHE A 9 11.53 -0.79 -3.04
C PHE A 9 10.35 -1.03 -3.98
N VAL A 10 9.14 -0.63 -3.59
CA VAL A 10 7.94 -0.79 -4.43
C VAL A 10 8.09 -0.21 -5.85
N PRO A 11 8.71 0.97 -6.05
CA PRO A 11 8.89 1.53 -7.40
C PRO A 11 9.72 0.66 -8.35
N ARG A 12 10.48 -0.32 -7.84
CA ARG A 12 11.24 -1.25 -8.70
C ARG A 12 10.35 -2.29 -9.38
N PHE A 13 9.21 -2.63 -8.77
CA PHE A 13 8.27 -3.57 -9.38
C PHE A 13 7.51 -2.92 -10.54
N LEU A 14 7.21 -1.62 -10.43
CA LEU A 14 6.58 -0.82 -11.50
C LEU A 14 7.38 -0.83 -12.80
N ARG A 15 8.71 -0.96 -12.72
CA ARG A 15 9.61 -0.90 -13.89
C ARG A 15 9.77 -2.24 -14.62
N ASN A 16 9.37 -3.34 -13.99
CA ASN A 16 9.75 -4.70 -14.39
C ASN A 16 8.56 -5.64 -14.57
N SER A 17 7.32 -5.17 -14.45
CA SER A 17 6.16 -6.06 -14.55
C SER A 17 5.66 -6.19 -15.98
N ASP A 18 5.61 -7.43 -16.46
CA ASP A 18 4.60 -7.83 -17.45
C ASP A 18 3.24 -7.73 -16.73
N GLU A 19 2.34 -6.89 -17.23
CA GLU A 19 1.10 -6.49 -16.58
C GLU A 19 0.21 -7.70 -16.20
N SER A 20 0.29 -8.18 -14.96
CA SER A 20 -0.71 -9.09 -14.42
C SER A 20 -1.82 -8.29 -13.75
N GLU A 21 -3.04 -8.48 -14.24
CA GLU A 21 -4.28 -8.03 -13.60
C GLU A 21 -4.30 -8.48 -12.13
N ASN A 22 -4.73 -7.62 -11.21
CA ASN A 22 -4.83 -7.89 -9.76
C ASN A 22 -3.52 -8.17 -9.01
N THR A 23 -2.51 -7.31 -9.16
CA THR A 23 -1.24 -7.46 -8.42
C THR A 23 -1.34 -6.88 -7.00
N VAL A 24 -0.91 -7.63 -5.98
CA VAL A 24 -0.82 -7.16 -4.60
C VAL A 24 0.64 -7.16 -4.13
N ILE A 25 1.12 -6.00 -3.66
CA ILE A 25 2.42 -5.86 -3.02
C ILE A 25 2.23 -5.68 -1.51
N ALA A 26 2.60 -6.69 -0.74
CA ALA A 26 2.61 -6.60 0.71
C ALA A 26 3.96 -6.03 1.20
N VAL A 27 3.90 -4.96 1.98
CA VAL A 27 5.06 -4.29 2.59
C VAL A 27 4.93 -4.29 4.11
N PRO A 28 6.02 -4.33 4.89
CA PRO A 28 5.93 -4.22 6.34
C PRO A 28 5.60 -2.79 6.78
N THR A 29 5.18 -2.63 8.04
CA THR A 29 5.12 -1.33 8.70
C THR A 29 6.50 -0.68 8.78
N GLU A 30 6.53 0.66 8.81
CA GLU A 30 7.75 1.46 8.95
C GLU A 30 7.74 2.20 10.29
N ARG A 31 8.92 2.48 10.85
CA ARG A 31 9.04 3.19 12.15
C ARG A 31 8.46 4.59 12.14
N THR A 32 8.42 5.23 10.97
CA THR A 32 7.86 6.56 10.77
C THR A 32 6.99 6.57 9.51
N PRO A 33 6.03 7.48 9.38
CA PRO A 33 5.20 7.58 8.16
C PRO A 33 5.96 8.14 6.95
N ALA A 34 7.17 8.68 7.14
CA ALA A 34 7.91 9.39 6.09
C ALA A 34 8.14 8.56 4.81
N PRO A 35 8.50 7.26 4.86
CA PRO A 35 8.68 6.44 3.66
C PRO A 35 7.40 6.29 2.83
N PHE A 36 6.25 6.10 3.49
CA PHE A 36 4.96 6.00 2.81
C PHE A 36 4.51 7.34 2.20
N ILE A 37 4.76 8.45 2.90
CA ILE A 37 4.46 9.80 2.38
C ILE A 37 5.32 10.12 1.16
N SER A 38 6.62 9.83 1.20
CA SER A 38 7.54 10.03 0.06
C SER A 38 7.12 9.17 -1.13
N PHE A 39 6.87 7.87 -0.90
CA PHE A 39 6.34 6.99 -1.96
C PHE A 39 5.06 7.54 -2.58
N PHE A 40 4.08 7.93 -1.76
CA PHE A 40 2.80 8.42 -2.25
C PHE A 40 2.97 9.65 -3.14
N ARG A 41 3.79 10.62 -2.71
CA ARG A 41 4.03 11.86 -3.45
C ARG A 41 4.77 11.65 -4.76
N GLU A 42 5.66 10.68 -4.81
CA GLU A 42 6.55 10.45 -5.95
C GLU A 42 5.94 9.48 -6.97
N HIS A 43 5.05 8.58 -6.55
CA HIS A 43 4.64 7.44 -7.38
C HIS A 43 3.15 7.11 -7.38
N ALA A 44 2.31 7.68 -6.50
CA ALA A 44 0.91 7.26 -6.42
C ALA A 44 0.10 7.57 -7.69
N GLU A 45 0.44 8.64 -8.41
CA GLU A 45 -0.25 9.03 -9.65
C GLU A 45 0.06 8.07 -10.81
N GLU A 46 1.30 7.57 -10.87
CA GLU A 46 1.76 6.62 -11.88
C GLU A 46 1.50 5.16 -11.47
N PHE A 47 0.90 4.93 -10.30
CA PHE A 47 0.67 3.59 -9.78
C PHE A 47 -0.49 2.93 -10.55
N PRO A 48 -0.32 1.70 -11.08
CA PRO A 48 -1.37 1.05 -11.85
C PRO A 48 -2.67 0.86 -11.05
N SER A 49 -3.82 1.09 -11.69
CA SER A 49 -5.15 0.96 -11.06
C SER A 49 -5.43 -0.45 -10.55
N GLU A 50 -4.92 -1.46 -11.28
CA GLU A 50 -5.09 -2.89 -10.98
C GLU A 50 -4.18 -3.39 -9.84
N TRP A 51 -3.33 -2.50 -9.32
CA TRP A 51 -2.36 -2.85 -8.30
C TRP A 51 -2.81 -2.35 -6.93
N ARG A 52 -2.45 -3.13 -5.91
CA ARG A 52 -2.74 -2.82 -4.51
C ARG A 52 -1.47 -2.90 -3.70
N ILE A 53 -1.31 -1.99 -2.74
CA ILE A 53 -0.28 -2.07 -1.71
C ILE A 53 -0.96 -2.32 -0.38
N TRP A 54 -0.57 -3.41 0.28
CA TRP A 54 -1.02 -3.75 1.63
C TRP A 54 0.13 -3.58 2.62
N VAL A 55 -0.19 -3.06 3.80
CA VAL A 55 0.76 -2.88 4.90
C VAL A 55 0.53 -3.98 5.93
N VAL A 56 1.58 -4.75 6.17
CA VAL A 56 1.61 -5.86 7.11
C VAL A 56 2.24 -5.39 8.41
N ASP A 57 1.45 -5.35 9.47
CA ASP A 57 1.93 -5.15 10.83
C ASP A 57 2.22 -6.52 11.46
N THR A 58 3.51 -6.89 11.48
CA THR A 58 3.93 -8.19 12.00
C THR A 58 3.82 -8.31 13.52
N GLU A 59 3.85 -7.19 14.25
CA GLU A 59 3.73 -7.20 15.71
C GLU A 59 2.27 -7.42 16.12
N ARG A 60 1.35 -6.72 15.43
CA ARG A 60 -0.09 -6.80 15.69
C ARG A 60 -0.78 -7.94 14.94
N LYS A 61 -0.06 -8.62 14.04
CA LYS A 61 -0.58 -9.66 13.13
C LYS A 61 -1.77 -9.15 12.31
N ALA A 62 -1.63 -7.93 11.80
CA ALA A 62 -2.69 -7.22 11.10
C ALA A 62 -2.24 -6.83 9.69
N VAL A 63 -3.21 -6.68 8.79
CA VAL A 63 -3.00 -6.17 7.44
C VAL A 63 -3.99 -5.04 7.18
N ASN A 64 -3.54 -3.98 6.53
CA ASN A 64 -4.38 -2.86 6.13
C ASN A 64 -4.03 -2.37 4.72
N PRO A 65 -5.01 -1.85 3.95
CA PRO A 65 -4.74 -1.29 2.64
C PRO A 65 -3.99 0.05 2.76
N PHE A 66 -3.04 0.30 1.86
CA PHE A 66 -2.38 1.60 1.73
C PHE A 66 -2.59 2.26 0.37
N LEU A 67 -2.52 1.55 -0.75
CA LEU A 67 -2.83 2.14 -2.06
C LEU A 67 -3.59 1.12 -2.91
N GLY A 68 -4.45 1.61 -3.79
CA GLY A 68 -5.41 0.78 -4.51
C GLY A 68 -6.66 0.48 -3.67
N ARG A 69 -7.70 -0.02 -4.34
CA ARG A 69 -8.96 -0.41 -3.72
C ARG A 69 -9.15 -1.92 -3.87
N GLU A 70 -9.49 -2.57 -2.77
CA GLU A 70 -9.95 -3.96 -2.82
C GLU A 70 -11.43 -3.98 -3.21
N GLU A 71 -11.76 -4.85 -4.16
CA GLU A 71 -13.13 -5.01 -4.66
C GLU A 71 -13.80 -6.24 -4.04
N ASP A 72 -13.00 -7.22 -3.61
CA ASP A 72 -13.49 -8.38 -2.89
C ASP A 72 -13.86 -8.02 -1.44
N GLU A 73 -15.15 -8.08 -1.14
CA GLU A 73 -15.67 -7.78 0.20
C GLU A 73 -15.17 -8.73 1.28
N GLU A 74 -14.89 -9.99 0.95
CA GLU A 74 -14.37 -10.96 1.92
C GLU A 74 -12.94 -10.61 2.30
N ILE A 75 -12.10 -10.22 1.33
CA ILE A 75 -10.75 -9.72 1.60
C ILE A 75 -10.81 -8.42 2.42
N GLU A 76 -11.66 -7.48 2.01
CA GLU A 76 -11.82 -6.19 2.68
C GLU A 76 -12.20 -6.34 4.18
N ARG A 77 -13.06 -7.31 4.51
CA ARG A 77 -13.49 -7.59 5.90
C ARG A 77 -12.39 -8.17 6.78
N ASN A 78 -11.33 -8.70 6.19
CA ASN A 78 -10.18 -9.25 6.92
C ASN A 78 -9.11 -8.20 7.24
N PHE A 79 -9.21 -6.97 6.70
CA PHE A 79 -8.36 -5.86 7.13
C PHE A 79 -8.71 -5.41 8.54
N GLU A 80 -7.70 -5.03 9.34
CA GLU A 80 -7.91 -4.63 10.73
C GLU A 80 -8.73 -3.32 10.85
N ASN A 81 -8.42 -2.33 10.02
CA ASN A 81 -9.13 -1.04 9.97
C ASN A 81 -8.96 -0.32 8.61
N PRO A 82 -9.63 -0.81 7.55
CA PRO A 82 -9.47 -0.26 6.20
C PRO A 82 -9.99 1.18 6.08
N MET A 83 -11.00 1.56 6.85
CA MET A 83 -11.56 2.92 6.85
C MET A 83 -10.58 3.95 7.40
N GLN A 84 -9.90 3.64 8.51
CA GLN A 84 -8.89 4.52 9.08
C GLN A 84 -7.68 4.65 8.16
N ALA A 85 -7.25 3.56 7.52
CA ALA A 85 -6.14 3.56 6.58
C ALA A 85 -6.41 4.49 5.39
N ARG A 86 -7.59 4.41 4.77
CA ARG A 86 -8.00 5.33 3.69
C ARG A 86 -8.10 6.78 4.15
N LYS A 87 -8.58 7.02 5.38
CA LYS A 87 -8.64 8.37 5.94
C LYS A 87 -7.23 8.98 6.10
N ALA A 88 -6.24 8.20 6.54
CA ALA A 88 -4.86 8.67 6.64
C ALA A 88 -4.30 9.14 5.28
N LEU A 89 -4.56 8.38 4.21
CA LEU A 89 -4.18 8.77 2.85
C LEU A 89 -4.81 10.10 2.43
N SER A 90 -6.10 10.29 2.72
CA SER A 90 -6.79 11.54 2.38
C SER A 90 -6.18 12.78 3.03
N VAL A 91 -5.58 12.62 4.21
CA VAL A 91 -4.85 13.71 4.89
C VAL A 91 -3.54 14.01 4.18
N TRP A 92 -2.84 12.97 3.72
CA TRP A 92 -1.59 13.12 2.97
C TRP A 92 -1.81 13.75 1.59
N MET A 93 -2.92 13.42 0.92
CA MET A 93 -3.34 14.05 -0.34
C MET A 93 -3.60 15.56 -0.20
N ARG A 94 -4.20 16.00 0.91
CA ARG A 94 -4.56 17.42 1.10
C ARG A 94 -3.36 18.35 1.34
N LYS A 95 -2.21 17.83 1.78
CA LYS A 95 -0.99 18.61 2.06
C LYS A 95 -0.06 18.76 0.85
N ALA A 96 -0.52 18.40 -0.35
CA ALA A 96 0.23 18.51 -1.61
C ALA A 96 -0.11 19.77 -2.45
N PHE A 97 -0.90 20.71 -1.89
CA PHE A 97 -1.20 22.01 -2.50
C PHE A 97 -0.61 23.15 -1.68
#